data_AF-A0ABD0NDB3-F1
#
_entry.id   AF-A0ABD0NDB3-F1
#
_cell.length_a   1.000
_cell.length_b   1.000
_cell.length_c   1.000
_cell.angle_alpha   90.00
_cell.angle_beta   90.00
_cell.angle_gamma   90.00
#
_symmetry.space_group_name_H-M   'P 1'
#
loop_
_entity.id
_entity.type
_entity.pdbx_description
1 polymer ?
#
loop_
_entity_poly.entity_id
_entity_poly.type
_entity_poly.pdbx_seq_one_letter_code
_entity_poly.pdbx_strand_id
1 'polypeptide(L)'
;ADGTNTQTLLTSGKLSCCVSWALGEDDVPLAPPSSQPGGGMYSGLRQMDAIACIGASGLNDMKKLGKWAAESRLDPNDPNNASIMQLLSVMSGGDVSVPEYFRLEQLQEEFNFLSDEELQRSRRFRLLRLRSQEVPEFRHFKCVPSMEREISEKLFQ
;
A
#
# COMPACT_ATOMS: atom_id res chain seq x y z
N ALA A 1 28.37 -26.13 -33.58
CA ALA A 1 28.62 -25.15 -32.51
C ALA A 1 27.37 -24.30 -32.44
N ASP A 2 26.48 -24.69 -31.55
CA ASP A 2 25.04 -24.51 -31.76
C ASP A 2 24.58 -23.29 -30.96
N GLY A 3 24.19 -22.25 -31.68
CA GLY A 3 23.84 -20.92 -31.17
C GLY A 3 22.58 -20.90 -30.31
N THR A 4 22.68 -21.40 -29.08
CA THR A 4 21.66 -21.28 -28.04
C THR A 4 22.25 -20.62 -26.80
N ASN A 5 22.52 -19.32 -26.93
CA ASN A 5 22.74 -18.47 -25.76
C ASN A 5 21.98 -17.16 -25.96
N THR A 6 20.68 -17.19 -25.73
CA THR A 6 19.85 -15.99 -25.65
C THR A 6 20.02 -15.36 -24.26
N GLN A 7 21.20 -14.80 -24.00
CA GLN A 7 21.44 -14.00 -22.81
C GLN A 7 21.05 -12.54 -23.10
N THR A 8 19.88 -12.11 -22.59
CA THR A 8 19.49 -10.70 -22.61
C THR A 8 20.20 -9.95 -21.48
N LEU A 9 21.38 -9.39 -21.79
CA LEU A 9 22.31 -8.74 -20.85
C LEU A 9 21.84 -7.37 -20.27
N LEU A 10 20.56 -6.98 -20.41
CA LEU A 10 20.11 -5.60 -20.19
C LEU A 10 18.97 -5.40 -19.17
N THR A 11 18.78 -6.31 -18.20
CA THR A 11 17.75 -6.13 -17.15
C THR A 11 18.27 -6.32 -15.71
N SER A 12 19.55 -6.03 -15.45
CA SER A 12 20.02 -5.90 -14.08
C SER A 12 19.76 -4.47 -13.56
N GLY A 13 18.96 -4.36 -12.52
CA GLY A 13 18.62 -3.11 -11.84
C GLY A 13 17.95 -3.38 -10.50
N LYS A 14 17.89 -2.37 -9.63
CA LYS A 14 17.15 -2.46 -8.36
C LYS A 14 15.76 -1.89 -8.56
N LEU A 15 14.73 -2.73 -8.41
CA LEU A 15 13.34 -2.29 -8.38
C LEU A 15 13.03 -1.78 -6.96
N SER A 16 12.68 -0.50 -6.86
CA SER A 16 12.10 0.07 -5.64
C SER A 16 10.62 0.31 -5.92
N CYS A 17 9.75 -0.21 -5.06
CA CYS A 17 8.31 0.02 -5.14
C CYS A 17 7.89 0.82 -3.91
N CYS A 18 7.13 1.89 -4.10
CA CYS A 18 6.42 2.58 -3.03
C CYS A 18 4.91 2.41 -3.20
N VAL A 19 4.19 2.52 -2.09
CA VAL A 19 2.73 2.66 -2.08
C VAL A 19 2.42 3.96 -1.36
N SER A 20 1.79 4.90 -2.06
CA SER A 20 1.37 6.18 -1.52
C SER A 20 -0.14 6.37 -1.71
N TRP A 21 -0.74 7.13 -0.82
CA TRP A 21 -2.16 7.47 -0.85
C TRP A 21 -2.29 8.96 -1.12
N ALA A 22 -3.26 9.34 -1.95
CA ALA A 22 -3.58 10.74 -2.18
C ALA A 22 -4.11 11.39 -0.90
N LEU A 23 -3.87 12.70 -0.73
CA LEU A 23 -4.49 13.49 0.33
C LEU A 23 -5.85 13.99 -0.14
N GLY A 24 -6.84 13.96 0.75
CA GLY A 24 -8.13 14.61 0.55
C GLY A 24 -8.04 16.13 0.73
N GLU A 25 -9.14 16.83 0.46
CA GLU A 25 -9.23 18.29 0.60
C GLU A 25 -8.98 18.78 2.04
N ASP A 26 -9.10 17.88 3.03
CA ASP A 26 -8.86 18.13 4.46
C ASP A 26 -7.45 17.70 4.95
N ASP A 27 -6.48 17.49 4.03
CA ASP A 27 -5.14 16.95 4.32
C ASP A 27 -5.12 15.53 4.94
N VAL A 28 -6.23 14.80 4.85
CA VAL A 28 -6.36 13.43 5.34
C VAL A 28 -5.99 12.44 4.23
N PRO A 29 -5.11 11.45 4.48
CA PRO A 29 -4.83 10.40 3.50
C PRO A 29 -6.09 9.61 3.12
N LEU A 30 -6.36 9.50 1.81
CA LEU A 30 -7.44 8.68 1.22
C LEU A 30 -7.10 7.18 1.22
N ALA A 31 -6.28 6.75 2.17
CA ALA A 31 -6.00 5.35 2.39
C ALA A 31 -7.30 4.63 2.77
N PRO A 32 -7.47 3.34 2.39
CA PRO A 32 -8.60 2.55 2.84
C PRO A 32 -8.72 2.66 4.36
N PRO A 33 -9.93 2.92 4.91
CA PRO A 33 -10.11 2.97 6.35
C PRO A 33 -9.59 1.65 6.93
N SER A 34 -8.58 1.72 7.80
CA SER A 34 -8.12 0.54 8.50
C SER A 34 -9.33 -0.05 9.18
N SER A 35 -9.60 -1.34 9.01
CA SER A 35 -10.71 -2.07 9.65
C SER A 35 -10.57 -2.15 11.18
N GLN A 36 -9.68 -1.35 11.75
CA GLN A 36 -9.40 -1.21 13.16
C GLN A 36 -10.19 0.01 13.68
N PRO A 37 -11.17 -0.19 14.57
CA PRO A 37 -11.88 0.91 15.17
C PRO A 37 -10.95 1.69 16.12
N GLY A 38 -10.75 2.98 15.84
CA GLY A 38 -10.18 3.94 16.77
C GLY A 38 -8.71 4.26 16.55
N GLY A 39 -8.45 5.55 16.31
CA GLY A 39 -7.11 6.12 16.46
C GLY A 39 -6.65 6.04 17.92
N GLY A 40 -5.35 5.79 18.10
CA GLY A 40 -4.68 5.78 19.39
C GLY A 40 -4.69 4.41 20.07
N MET A 41 -3.50 3.85 20.28
CA MET A 41 -3.23 2.76 21.22
C MET A 41 -3.63 1.33 20.81
N TYR A 42 -3.19 0.83 19.64
CA TYR A 42 -3.38 -0.60 19.27
C TYR A 42 -2.10 -1.40 18.99
N SER A 43 -0.91 -0.83 19.22
CA SER A 43 0.33 -1.63 19.13
C SER A 43 0.32 -2.78 20.16
N GLY A 44 -0.22 -2.54 21.36
CA GLY A 44 -0.29 -3.54 22.43
C GLY A 44 -1.35 -4.65 22.26
N LEU A 45 -2.46 -4.39 21.56
CA LEU A 45 -3.57 -5.35 21.51
C LEU A 45 -3.30 -6.50 20.52
N ARG A 46 -2.69 -6.21 19.36
CA ARG A 46 -2.19 -7.25 18.45
C ARG A 46 -0.99 -8.00 19.02
N GLN A 47 -0.18 -7.32 19.82
CA GLN A 47 0.92 -7.93 20.57
C GLN A 47 0.41 -8.93 21.62
N MET A 48 -0.70 -8.64 22.30
CA MET A 48 -1.37 -9.59 23.20
C MET A 48 -1.94 -10.81 22.45
N ASP A 49 -2.49 -10.61 21.25
CA ASP A 49 -3.09 -11.70 20.46
C ASP A 49 -2.03 -12.65 19.89
N ALA A 50 -0.86 -12.14 19.49
CA ALA A 50 0.26 -12.96 19.07
C ALA A 50 0.85 -13.79 20.22
N ILE A 51 0.96 -13.21 21.42
CA ILE A 51 1.43 -13.93 22.63
C ILE A 51 0.40 -14.96 23.09
N ALA A 52 -0.90 -14.65 22.98
CA ALA A 52 -1.99 -15.58 23.28
C ALA A 52 -2.04 -16.76 22.28
N CYS A 53 -1.84 -16.50 20.98
CA CYS A 53 -1.77 -17.52 19.93
C CYS A 53 -0.59 -18.50 20.10
N ILE A 54 0.53 -18.04 20.66
CA ILE A 54 1.73 -18.86 20.88
C ILE A 54 1.62 -19.70 22.17
N GLY A 55 0.78 -19.26 23.11
CA GLY A 55 0.60 -19.91 24.40
C GLY A 55 1.82 -19.77 25.33
N ALA A 56 1.60 -19.91 26.64
CA ALA A 56 2.63 -19.74 27.67
C ALA A 56 3.87 -20.64 27.50
N SER A 57 3.77 -21.73 26.72
CA SER A 57 4.87 -22.66 26.46
C SER A 57 5.87 -22.17 25.39
N GLY A 58 5.47 -21.28 24.48
CA GLY A 58 6.36 -20.74 23.43
C GLY A 58 7.25 -19.58 23.89
N LEU A 59 6.95 -19.00 25.06
CA LEU A 59 7.74 -17.91 25.67
C LEU A 59 9.10 -18.37 26.19
N ASN A 60 9.25 -19.68 26.48
CA ASN A 60 10.40 -20.19 27.23
C ASN A 60 11.69 -20.37 26.40
N ASP A 61 11.65 -20.26 25.06
CA ASP A 61 12.85 -20.47 24.25
C ASP A 61 12.92 -19.57 23.00
N MET A 62 12.74 -18.27 23.22
CA MET A 62 12.77 -17.22 22.19
C MET A 62 14.05 -17.22 21.32
N LYS A 63 15.20 -17.65 21.87
CA LYS A 63 16.44 -17.80 21.09
C LYS A 63 16.34 -18.92 20.04
N LYS A 64 15.67 -20.03 20.36
CA LYS A 64 15.44 -21.12 19.41
C LYS A 64 14.43 -20.72 18.34
N LEU A 65 13.43 -19.93 18.70
CA LEU A 65 12.45 -19.39 17.75
C LEU A 65 13.11 -18.50 16.69
N GLY A 66 13.98 -17.56 17.11
CA GLY A 66 14.74 -16.73 16.19
C GLY A 66 15.64 -17.54 15.25
N LYS A 67 16.31 -18.58 15.78
CA LYS A 67 17.12 -19.50 14.98
C LYS A 67 16.28 -20.29 13.98
N TRP A 68 15.16 -20.85 14.42
CA TRP A 68 14.22 -21.57 13.54
C TRP A 68 13.69 -20.67 12.43
N ALA A 69 13.31 -19.43 12.73
CA ALA A 69 12.81 -18.49 11.73
C ALA A 69 13.85 -18.15 10.65
N ALA A 70 15.11 -17.95 11.05
CA ALA A 70 16.22 -17.71 10.11
C ALA A 70 16.52 -18.93 9.21
N GLU A 71 16.38 -20.14 9.75
CA GLU A 71 16.63 -21.40 9.02
C GLU A 71 15.44 -21.80 8.14
N SER A 72 14.22 -21.44 8.54
CA SER A 72 12.97 -21.87 7.88
C SER A 72 12.60 -21.08 6.63
N ARG A 73 13.34 -20.01 6.30
CA ARG A 73 13.12 -19.16 5.11
C ARG A 73 11.65 -18.72 4.97
N LEU A 74 11.04 -18.29 6.08
CA LEU A 74 9.68 -17.79 6.08
C LEU A 74 9.53 -16.65 5.07
N ASP A 75 8.43 -16.66 4.30
CA ASP A 75 8.11 -15.54 3.43
C ASP A 75 7.60 -14.37 4.29
N PRO A 76 8.33 -13.25 4.35
CA PRO A 76 7.91 -12.07 5.12
C PRO A 76 6.66 -11.40 4.54
N ASN A 77 6.28 -11.70 3.28
CA ASN A 77 5.13 -11.11 2.60
C ASN A 77 3.87 -11.99 2.67
N ASP A 78 3.96 -13.20 3.22
CA ASP A 78 2.80 -14.06 3.45
C ASP A 78 2.01 -13.54 4.66
N PRO A 79 0.73 -13.15 4.50
CA PRO A 79 -0.09 -12.65 5.60
C PRO A 79 -0.25 -13.65 6.75
N ASN A 80 -0.10 -14.96 6.50
CA ASN A 80 -0.12 -15.99 7.55
C ASN A 80 1.09 -15.92 8.48
N ASN A 81 2.22 -15.36 8.01
CA ASN A 81 3.45 -15.21 8.78
C ASN A 81 3.50 -13.88 9.55
N ALA A 82 2.50 -13.00 9.41
CA ALA A 82 2.52 -11.65 9.97
C ALA A 82 2.78 -11.63 11.49
N SER A 83 2.12 -12.52 12.25
CA SER A 83 2.25 -12.57 13.71
C SER A 83 3.64 -12.99 14.18
N ILE A 84 4.28 -13.95 13.50
CA ILE A 84 5.64 -14.40 13.86
C ILE A 84 6.69 -13.37 13.42
N MET A 85 6.50 -12.73 12.26
CA MET A 85 7.36 -11.64 11.78
C MET A 85 7.34 -10.44 12.73
N GLN A 86 6.16 -10.08 13.24
CA GLN A 86 6.00 -9.01 14.22
C GLN A 86 6.69 -9.34 15.56
N LEU A 87 6.65 -10.59 16.00
CA LEU A 87 7.35 -11.01 17.22
C LEU A 87 8.88 -10.92 17.04
N LEU A 88 9.40 -11.38 15.90
CA LEU A 88 10.83 -11.36 15.59
C LEU A 88 11.40 -9.95 15.44
N SER A 89 10.62 -9.01 14.90
CA SER A 89 11.05 -7.61 14.75
C SER A 89 11.22 -6.92 16.11
N VAL A 90 10.26 -7.10 17.02
CA VAL A 90 10.32 -6.59 18.41
C VAL A 90 11.51 -7.20 19.17
N MET A 91 11.82 -8.49 18.94
CA MET A 91 12.93 -9.19 19.59
C MET A 91 14.32 -8.73 19.13
N SER A 92 14.44 -8.25 17.89
CA SER A 92 15.73 -7.85 17.31
C SER A 92 16.20 -6.48 17.80
N GLY A 93 15.51 -5.89 18.80
CA GLY A 93 15.80 -4.53 19.30
C GLY A 93 15.43 -3.44 18.30
N GLY A 94 14.75 -3.80 17.21
CA GLY A 94 14.10 -2.84 16.35
C GLY A 94 12.88 -2.33 17.09
N ASP A 95 13.00 -1.15 17.68
CA ASP A 95 11.83 -0.36 17.99
C ASP A 95 11.05 -0.25 16.67
N VAL A 96 9.95 -1.00 16.55
CA VAL A 96 8.94 -0.71 15.53
C VAL A 96 8.20 0.52 16.04
N SER A 97 8.92 1.63 16.21
CA SER A 97 8.29 2.93 16.20
C SER A 97 7.79 3.08 14.78
N VAL A 98 6.51 2.75 14.61
CA VAL A 98 5.70 3.42 13.61
C VAL A 98 5.93 4.90 13.90
N PRO A 99 6.64 5.63 13.03
CA PRO A 99 6.98 7.01 13.34
C PRO A 99 5.68 7.75 13.61
N GLU A 100 5.59 8.48 14.73
CA GLU A 100 4.42 9.32 15.05
C GLU A 100 4.20 10.45 14.03
N TYR A 101 5.13 10.60 13.08
CA TYR A 101 5.09 11.54 11.99
C TYR A 101 5.03 10.80 10.66
N PHE A 102 4.10 11.22 9.80
CA PHE A 102 4.11 10.84 8.40
C PHE A 102 5.35 11.46 7.74
N ARG A 103 6.21 10.64 7.14
CA ARG A 103 7.24 11.17 6.23
C ARG A 103 6.55 11.48 4.91
N LEU A 104 6.36 12.77 4.63
CA LEU A 104 6.17 13.24 3.26
C LEU A 104 7.33 12.68 2.41
N GLU A 105 7.00 11.80 1.47
CA GLU A 105 7.98 11.20 0.58
C GLU A 105 8.56 12.33 -0.28
N GLN A 106 9.83 12.68 -0.04
CA GLN A 106 10.49 13.85 -0.67
C GLN A 106 10.51 13.77 -2.21
N LEU A 107 10.26 12.59 -2.76
CA LEU A 107 10.23 12.31 -4.19
C LEU A 107 8.80 12.12 -4.72
N GLN A 108 7.75 12.35 -3.92
CA GLN A 108 6.36 12.15 -4.36
C GLN A 108 6.04 12.88 -5.67
N GLU A 109 6.57 14.11 -5.83
CA GLU A 109 6.41 14.89 -7.06
C GLU A 109 7.07 14.20 -8.27
N GLU A 110 8.19 13.50 -8.07
CA GLU A 110 8.87 12.73 -9.12
C GLU A 110 8.10 11.46 -9.51
N PHE A 111 7.24 10.94 -8.62
CA PHE A 111 6.38 9.79 -8.87
C PHE A 111 4.99 10.16 -9.41
N ASN A 112 4.62 11.45 -9.37
CA ASN A 112 3.36 11.90 -9.93
C ASN A 112 3.40 11.77 -11.46
N PHE A 113 2.44 11.05 -12.03
CA PHE A 113 2.34 10.87 -13.47
C PHE A 113 1.88 12.14 -14.21
N LEU A 114 1.11 13.01 -13.53
CA LEU A 114 0.49 14.20 -14.08
C LEU A 114 0.42 15.28 -13.00
N SER A 115 0.41 16.56 -13.41
CA SER A 115 0.09 17.66 -12.51
C SER A 115 -1.40 17.70 -12.17
N ASP A 116 -1.77 18.38 -11.09
CA ASP A 116 -3.18 18.58 -10.74
C ASP A 116 -3.93 19.33 -11.84
N GLU A 117 -3.31 20.32 -12.49
CA GLU A 117 -3.91 21.08 -13.59
C GLU A 117 -4.14 20.22 -14.84
N GLU A 118 -3.24 19.26 -15.11
CA GLU A 118 -3.41 18.29 -16.19
C GLU A 118 -4.52 17.29 -15.86
N LEU A 119 -4.57 16.83 -14.61
CA LEU A 119 -5.61 15.93 -14.13
C LEU A 119 -7.00 16.59 -14.22
N GLN A 120 -7.14 17.86 -13.80
CA GLN A 120 -8.41 18.59 -13.89
C GLN A 120 -8.85 18.89 -15.33
N ARG A 121 -7.90 18.95 -16.29
CA ARG A 121 -8.21 19.09 -17.72
C ARG A 121 -8.74 17.82 -18.34
N SER A 122 -8.51 16.64 -17.74
CA SER A 122 -9.02 15.39 -18.28
C SER A 122 -10.55 15.35 -18.19
N ARG A 123 -11.20 15.30 -19.36
CA ARG A 123 -12.64 15.05 -19.51
C ARG A 123 -13.04 13.77 -18.81
N ARG A 124 -12.21 12.73 -18.91
CA ARG A 124 -12.49 11.44 -18.28
C ARG A 124 -12.49 11.55 -16.77
N PHE A 125 -11.48 12.22 -16.21
CA PHE A 125 -11.41 12.47 -14.77
C PHE A 125 -12.60 13.30 -14.28
N ARG A 126 -12.91 14.39 -14.98
CA ARG A 126 -14.07 15.25 -14.67
C ARG A 126 -15.39 14.49 -14.69
N LEU A 127 -15.61 13.64 -15.69
CA LEU A 127 -16.81 12.78 -15.77
C LEU A 127 -16.90 11.78 -14.62
N LEU A 128 -15.77 11.15 -14.25
CA LEU A 128 -15.70 10.25 -13.09
C LEU A 128 -16.07 10.98 -11.79
N ARG A 129 -15.53 12.19 -11.59
CA ARG A 129 -15.84 13.03 -10.42
C ARG A 129 -17.33 13.37 -10.34
N LEU A 130 -17.93 13.84 -11.43
CA LEU A 130 -19.36 14.18 -11.50
C LEU A 130 -20.26 12.97 -11.21
N ARG A 131 -19.89 11.78 -11.72
CA ARG A 131 -20.61 10.53 -11.42
C ARG A 131 -20.49 10.16 -9.95
N SER A 132 -19.29 10.22 -9.37
CA SER A 132 -19.05 9.91 -7.95
C SER A 132 -19.76 10.89 -7.01
N GLN A 133 -19.99 12.13 -7.44
CA GLN A 133 -20.78 13.15 -6.73
C GLN A 133 -22.30 13.00 -6.90
N GLU A 134 -22.74 11.95 -7.59
CA GLU A 134 -24.16 11.68 -7.88
C GLU A 134 -24.92 12.83 -8.57
N VAL A 135 -24.23 13.65 -9.37
CA VAL A 135 -24.87 14.72 -10.14
C VAL A 135 -25.94 14.10 -11.06
N PRO A 136 -27.20 14.63 -11.09
CA PRO A 136 -28.35 13.96 -11.71
C PRO A 136 -28.12 13.48 -13.16
N GLU A 137 -27.42 14.29 -13.95
CA GLU A 137 -27.08 14.04 -15.35
C GLU A 137 -26.06 12.91 -15.52
N PHE A 138 -25.23 12.66 -14.50
CA PHE A 138 -24.06 11.78 -14.58
C PHE A 138 -24.14 10.52 -13.71
N ARG A 139 -24.98 10.51 -12.67
CA ARG A 139 -25.05 9.43 -11.66
C ARG A 139 -25.37 8.04 -12.22
N HIS A 140 -26.02 7.94 -13.39
CA HIS A 140 -26.42 6.67 -14.00
C HIS A 140 -25.48 6.18 -15.11
N PHE A 141 -24.32 6.81 -15.31
CA PHE A 141 -23.32 6.34 -16.28
C PHE A 141 -22.71 5.00 -15.83
N LYS A 142 -23.23 3.91 -16.40
CA LYS A 142 -22.74 2.54 -16.15
C LYS A 142 -21.29 2.36 -16.59
N CYS A 143 -20.90 2.98 -17.70
CA CYS A 143 -19.55 2.91 -18.25
C CYS A 143 -19.04 4.31 -18.57
N VAL A 144 -17.79 4.58 -18.20
CA VAL A 144 -17.07 5.80 -18.60
C VAL A 144 -16.09 5.39 -19.70
N PRO A 145 -16.14 6.03 -20.89
CA PRO A 145 -15.23 5.70 -21.99
C PRO A 145 -13.76 5.72 -21.54
N SER A 146 -12.98 4.80 -22.09
CA SER A 146 -11.56 4.67 -21.71
C SER A 146 -10.72 5.78 -22.33
N MET A 147 -11.07 6.24 -23.53
CA MET A 147 -10.28 7.23 -24.27
C MET A 147 -10.88 8.62 -24.17
N GLU A 148 -10.04 9.61 -23.92
CA GLU A 148 -10.40 11.03 -23.78
C GLU A 148 -11.18 11.56 -25.02
N ARG A 149 -10.86 11.09 -26.22
CA ARG A 149 -11.51 11.50 -27.48
C ARG A 149 -12.96 11.02 -27.62
N GLU A 150 -13.36 10.01 -26.86
CA GLU A 150 -14.71 9.45 -26.88
C GLU A 150 -15.68 10.25 -26.00
N ILE A 151 -15.15 11.18 -25.20
CA ILE A 151 -15.92 12.05 -24.32
C ILE A 151 -16.01 13.42 -24.97
N SER A 152 -17.22 13.85 -25.32
CA SER A 152 -17.45 15.15 -25.95
C SER A 152 -17.36 16.28 -24.94
N GLU A 153 -16.71 17.40 -25.28
CA GLU A 153 -16.70 18.62 -24.45
C GLU A 153 -18.11 19.18 -24.21
N LYS A 154 -19.03 18.97 -25.16
CA LYS A 154 -20.44 19.39 -25.04
C LYS A 154 -21.17 18.70 -23.90
N LEU A 155 -20.64 17.59 -23.38
CA LEU A 155 -21.21 16.88 -22.25
C LEU A 155 -21.17 17.73 -20.97
N PHE A 156 -20.27 18.70 -20.89
CA PHE A 156 -20.04 19.49 -19.68
C PHE A 156 -20.49 20.96 -19.78
N GLN A 157 -21.25 21.30 -20.82
CA GLN A 157 -21.88 22.61 -21.05
C GLN A 157 -23.34 22.55 -20.61
#